data_AF-A0A7K4IR72-F1
#
_entry.id   AF-A0A7K4IR72-F1
#
_cell.length_a   1.000
_cell.length_b   1.000
_cell.length_c   1.000
_cell.angle_alpha   90.00
_cell.angle_beta   90.00
_cell.angle_gamma   90.00
#
_symmetry.space_group_name_H-M   'P 1'
#
loop_
_entity.id
_entity.type
_entity.pdbx_description
1 polymer ?
#
loop_
_entity_poly.entity_id
_entity_poly.type
_entity_poly.pdbx_seq_one_letter_code
_entity_poly.pdbx_strand_id
1 'polypeptide(L)'
;MSKKMKKKEANSKDDEKQEKVVMVACCPEGETKVASEELKDEILLKLGKGLGDRGNVVMTRLDDEDLKQIDALVEVEAFKSRSEAAAFFIRQGIQASKDLFEKVMPTVKKIRELKEQAQKELTKKE
;
A
#
# COMPACT_ATOMS: atom_id res chain seq x y z
N MET A 1 68.09 -17.31 5.13
CA MET A 1 66.97 -18.02 5.80
C MET A 1 66.37 -17.09 6.85
N SER A 2 65.40 -16.27 6.47
CA SER A 2 64.85 -15.22 7.32
C SER A 2 63.65 -15.77 8.11
N LYS A 3 63.78 -15.81 9.45
CA LYS A 3 62.75 -16.25 10.39
C LYS A 3 61.61 -15.23 10.41
N LYS A 4 60.41 -15.68 10.03
CA LYS A 4 59.15 -14.92 10.05
C LYS A 4 58.65 -14.83 11.50
N MET A 5 58.65 -13.64 12.08
CA MET A 5 57.91 -13.32 13.31
C MET A 5 56.42 -13.36 13.00
N LYS A 6 55.66 -14.22 13.69
CA LYS A 6 54.18 -14.17 13.69
C LYS A 6 53.74 -13.14 14.73
N LYS A 7 53.20 -12.03 14.24
CA LYS A 7 52.51 -11.00 15.00
C LYS A 7 51.17 -11.56 15.49
N LYS A 8 50.94 -11.50 16.80
CA LYS A 8 49.61 -11.62 17.42
C LYS A 8 48.82 -10.36 17.05
N GLU A 9 47.61 -10.53 16.52
CA GLU A 9 46.60 -9.46 16.51
C GLU A 9 45.35 -9.97 17.23
N ALA A 10 44.85 -9.12 18.11
CA ALA A 10 43.72 -9.31 18.97
C ALA A 10 42.56 -8.47 18.44
N ASN A 11 41.36 -9.05 18.51
CA ASN A 11 40.08 -8.43 18.87
C ASN A 11 39.51 -7.29 18.00
N SER A 12 38.32 -7.49 17.43
CA SER A 12 37.10 -6.85 17.97
C SER A 12 35.85 -7.40 17.29
N LYS A 13 34.83 -7.65 18.11
CA LYS A 13 33.45 -7.95 17.73
C LYS A 13 32.75 -6.64 17.41
N ASP A 14 32.02 -6.58 16.31
CA ASP A 14 31.00 -5.56 16.10
C ASP A 14 29.69 -6.28 15.74
N ASP A 15 28.90 -6.54 16.77
CA ASP A 15 27.49 -6.92 16.68
C ASP A 15 26.73 -5.69 16.19
N GLU A 16 26.46 -5.63 14.88
CA GLU A 16 25.68 -4.57 14.26
C GLU A 16 24.22 -4.74 14.69
N LYS A 17 23.83 -4.00 15.75
CA LYS A 17 22.45 -3.89 16.22
C LYS A 17 21.59 -3.33 15.08
N GLN A 18 20.83 -4.21 14.43
CA GLN A 18 19.74 -3.82 13.55
C GLN A 18 18.67 -3.09 14.40
N GLU A 19 18.57 -1.79 14.17
CA GLU A 19 17.55 -0.93 14.73
C GLU A 19 16.19 -1.39 14.19
N LYS A 20 15.39 -2.05 15.02
CA LYS A 20 14.04 -2.47 14.66
C LYS A 20 13.18 -1.21 14.54
N VAL A 21 12.80 -0.86 13.32
CA VAL A 21 11.78 0.16 13.05
C VAL A 21 10.45 -0.35 13.65
N VAL A 22 10.02 0.26 14.75
CA VAL A 22 8.73 -0.03 15.38
C VAL A 22 7.70 0.93 14.78
N MET A 23 6.89 0.44 13.83
CA MET A 23 5.69 1.15 13.40
C MET A 23 4.60 0.93 14.45
N VAL A 24 4.38 1.91 15.31
CA VAL A 24 3.31 1.89 16.32
C VAL A 24 1.98 2.15 15.63
N ALA A 25 1.22 1.09 15.36
CA ALA A 25 -0.21 1.20 15.06
C ALA A 25 -0.96 1.30 16.39
N CYS A 26 -1.66 2.41 16.60
CA CYS A 26 -2.46 2.66 17.80
C CYS A 26 -3.72 1.78 17.78
N CYS A 27 -3.63 0.56 18.31
CA CYS A 27 -4.77 -0.26 18.73
C CYS A 27 -4.91 -0.20 20.25
N PRO A 28 -6.14 -0.18 20.79
CA PRO A 28 -6.42 0.22 22.18
C PRO A 28 -6.05 -0.79 23.27
N GLU A 29 -5.43 -1.93 22.97
CA GLU A 29 -5.11 -2.93 23.99
C GLU A 29 -3.69 -3.48 23.81
N GLY A 30 -2.87 -3.23 24.83
CA GLY A 30 -1.44 -3.45 24.83
C GLY A 30 -1.04 -4.92 24.88
N GLU A 31 -0.95 -5.54 23.71
CA GLU A 31 -0.13 -6.73 23.49
C GLU A 31 0.93 -6.45 22.42
N THR A 32 2.18 -6.28 22.86
CA THR A 32 3.35 -6.29 21.99
C THR A 32 3.56 -7.70 21.43
N LYS A 33 2.85 -8.04 20.35
CA LYS A 33 3.19 -9.21 19.53
C LYS A 33 4.35 -8.84 18.64
N VAL A 34 5.53 -9.38 18.94
CA VAL A 34 6.64 -9.45 18.00
C VAL A 34 6.07 -10.12 16.75
N ALA A 35 6.04 -9.41 15.62
CA ALA A 35 5.54 -9.97 14.36
C ALA A 35 6.33 -11.25 14.04
N SER A 36 5.70 -12.41 14.17
CA SER A 36 6.26 -13.68 13.71
C SER A 36 6.43 -13.63 12.20
N GLU A 37 7.38 -14.39 11.66
CA GLU A 37 7.56 -14.56 10.20
C GLU A 37 6.22 -14.94 9.53
N GLU A 38 5.40 -15.74 10.22
CA GLU A 38 4.07 -16.17 9.76
C GLU A 38 3.10 -15.00 9.58
N LEU A 39 3.17 -13.96 10.43
CA LEU A 39 2.35 -12.75 10.29
C LEU A 39 2.81 -11.91 9.10
N LYS A 40 4.12 -11.86 8.82
CA LYS A 40 4.65 -11.17 7.63
C LYS A 40 4.13 -11.85 6.36
N ASP A 41 4.22 -13.17 6.30
CA ASP A 41 3.75 -13.97 5.16
C ASP A 41 2.24 -13.83 4.97
N GLU A 42 1.46 -13.86 6.05
CA GLU A 42 0.01 -13.66 5.99
C GLU A 42 -0.34 -12.26 5.47
N ILE A 43 0.38 -11.23 5.89
CA ILE A 43 0.22 -9.85 5.41
C ILE A 43 0.57 -9.78 3.92
N LEU A 44 1.72 -10.30 3.50
CA LEU A 44 2.17 -10.37 2.10
C LEU A 44 1.15 -11.11 1.20
N LEU A 45 0.64 -12.25 1.67
CA LEU A 45 -0.39 -13.03 0.97
C LEU A 45 -1.71 -12.27 0.81
N LYS A 46 -2.13 -11.52 1.84
CA LYS A 46 -3.35 -10.69 1.77
C LYS A 46 -3.16 -9.46 0.88
N LEU A 47 -1.96 -8.89 0.84
CA LEU A 47 -1.61 -7.78 -0.06
C LEU A 47 -1.63 -8.23 -1.53
N GLY A 48 -1.13 -9.45 -1.81
CA GLY A 48 -1.10 -10.03 -3.15
C GLY A 48 -2.46 -10.52 -3.68
N LYS A 49 -3.34 -11.03 -2.82
CA LYS A 49 -4.66 -11.58 -3.20
C LYS A 49 -5.69 -10.49 -3.48
N GLY A 50 -5.82 -10.09 -4.74
CA GLY A 50 -6.90 -9.20 -5.19
C GLY A 50 -6.52 -8.22 -6.29
N LEU A 51 -5.28 -8.28 -6.76
CA LEU A 51 -4.69 -7.37 -7.75
C LEU A 51 -4.83 -7.96 -9.16
N GLY A 52 -6.04 -8.41 -9.53
CA GLY A 52 -6.33 -8.96 -10.87
C GLY A 52 -6.10 -7.95 -12.00
N ASP A 53 -6.49 -8.30 -13.24
CA ASP A 53 -6.22 -7.49 -14.42
C ASP A 53 -6.88 -6.10 -14.31
N ARG A 54 -6.08 -5.07 -13.97
CA ARG A 54 -6.52 -3.68 -13.80
C ARG A 54 -6.32 -2.95 -15.11
N GLY A 55 -7.35 -2.93 -15.96
CA GLY A 55 -7.27 -2.31 -17.30
C GLY A 55 -7.32 -0.78 -17.32
N ASN A 56 -7.72 -0.13 -16.21
CA ASN A 56 -7.92 1.32 -16.16
C ASN A 56 -6.73 2.02 -15.52
N VAL A 57 -6.20 3.06 -16.18
CA VAL A 57 -5.11 3.89 -15.68
C VAL A 57 -5.65 5.24 -15.22
N VAL A 58 -5.29 5.64 -14.00
CA VAL A 58 -5.59 6.96 -13.45
C VAL A 58 -4.28 7.58 -12.97
N MET A 59 -3.97 8.79 -13.44
CA MET A 59 -2.86 9.58 -12.90
C MET A 59 -3.35 10.31 -11.64
N THR A 60 -2.64 10.13 -10.53
CA THR A 60 -2.98 10.73 -9.23
C THR A 60 -1.79 11.51 -8.69
N ARG A 61 -2.06 12.63 -8.02
CA ARG A 61 -1.03 13.38 -7.28
C ARG A 61 -1.00 12.87 -5.85
N LEU A 62 0.19 12.58 -5.35
CA LEU A 62 0.47 12.23 -3.96
C LEU A 62 1.40 13.29 -3.39
N ASP A 63 1.32 13.53 -2.09
CA ASP A 63 2.35 14.29 -1.40
C ASP A 63 3.62 13.44 -1.19
N ASP A 64 4.69 14.10 -0.75
CA ASP A 64 5.99 13.47 -0.56
C ASP A 64 5.98 12.41 0.55
N GLU A 65 5.09 12.53 1.54
CA GLU A 65 5.01 11.61 2.66
C GLU A 65 4.34 10.30 2.22
N ASP A 66 3.17 10.40 1.58
CA ASP A 66 2.44 9.26 1.03
C ASP A 66 3.29 8.51 -0.01
N LEU A 67 4.00 9.24 -0.88
CA LEU A 67 4.86 8.63 -1.89
C LEU A 67 6.02 7.85 -1.25
N LYS A 68 6.66 8.39 -0.21
CA LYS A 68 7.73 7.70 0.53
C LYS A 68 7.24 6.41 1.18
N GLN A 69 6.04 6.42 1.76
CA GLN A 69 5.47 5.21 2.37
C GLN A 69 5.19 4.13 1.32
N ILE A 70 4.66 4.50 0.16
CA ILE A 70 4.46 3.57 -0.96
C ILE A 70 5.80 3.01 -1.45
N ASP A 71 6.81 3.86 -1.58
CA ASP A 71 8.15 3.46 -2.02
C ASP A 71 8.77 2.43 -1.08
N ALA A 72 8.68 2.65 0.23
CA ALA A 72 9.18 1.72 1.22
C ALA A 72 8.52 0.33 1.08
N LEU A 73 7.21 0.28 0.81
CA LEU A 73 6.49 -0.99 0.63
C LEU A 73 6.88 -1.71 -0.67
N VAL A 74 7.28 -0.99 -1.71
CA VAL A 74 7.82 -1.58 -2.94
C VAL A 74 9.26 -2.05 -2.72
N GLU A 75 10.08 -1.28 -2.00
CA GLU A 75 11.47 -1.59 -1.71
C GLU A 75 11.63 -2.90 -0.92
N VAL A 76 10.72 -3.17 0.01
CA VAL A 76 10.67 -4.43 0.77
C VAL A 76 9.92 -5.55 0.04
N GLU A 77 9.64 -5.39 -1.26
CA GLU A 77 8.95 -6.34 -2.13
C GLU A 77 7.52 -6.72 -1.66
N ALA A 78 6.90 -5.92 -0.78
CA ALA A 78 5.51 -6.15 -0.37
C ALA A 78 4.51 -5.88 -1.50
N PHE A 79 4.89 -5.03 -2.45
CA PHE A 79 4.20 -4.84 -3.73
C PHE A 79 5.19 -4.84 -4.88
N LYS A 80 4.78 -5.33 -6.05
CA LYS A 80 5.67 -5.38 -7.23
C LYS A 80 5.89 -4.01 -7.86
N SER A 81 5.02 -3.03 -7.58
CA SER A 81 5.10 -1.68 -8.13
C SER A 81 4.31 -0.66 -7.32
N ARG A 82 4.63 0.63 -7.49
CA ARG A 82 3.90 1.74 -6.87
C ARG A 82 2.42 1.78 -7.27
N SER A 83 2.12 1.51 -8.54
CA SER A 83 0.74 1.48 -9.04
C SER A 83 -0.05 0.30 -8.42
N GLU A 84 0.64 -0.78 -8.09
CA GLU A 84 0.06 -1.91 -7.38
C GLU A 84 -0.33 -1.58 -5.96
N ALA A 85 0.59 -0.98 -5.20
CA ALA A 85 0.35 -0.47 -3.85
C ALA A 85 -0.79 0.56 -3.84
N ALA A 86 -0.74 1.55 -4.72
CA ALA A 86 -1.77 2.59 -4.81
C ALA A 86 -3.17 2.00 -5.06
N ALA A 87 -3.29 1.07 -6.00
CA ALA A 87 -4.57 0.42 -6.27
C ALA A 87 -5.04 -0.50 -5.12
N PHE A 88 -4.12 -1.12 -4.37
CA PHE A 88 -4.48 -1.81 -3.13
C PHE A 88 -5.11 -0.84 -2.12
N PHE A 89 -4.45 0.28 -1.82
CA PHE A 89 -4.95 1.26 -0.86
C PHE A 89 -6.26 1.92 -1.30
N ILE A 90 -6.41 2.24 -2.59
CA ILE A 90 -7.67 2.74 -3.14
C ILE A 90 -8.80 1.74 -2.91
N ARG A 91 -8.56 0.43 -3.15
CA ARG A 91 -9.56 -0.61 -2.91
C ARG A 91 -9.93 -0.71 -1.43
N GLN A 92 -8.94 -0.66 -0.53
CA GLN A 92 -9.19 -0.68 0.91
C GLN A 92 -10.00 0.56 1.34
N GLY A 93 -9.66 1.75 0.83
CA GLY A 93 -10.41 2.98 1.08
C GLY A 93 -11.86 2.91 0.59
N ILE A 94 -12.09 2.34 -0.60
CA ILE A 94 -13.45 2.11 -1.12
C ILE A 94 -14.22 1.13 -0.24
N GLN A 95 -13.59 0.03 0.19
CA GLN A 95 -14.22 -0.96 1.07
C GLN A 95 -14.54 -0.40 2.44
N ALA A 96 -13.62 0.36 3.05
CA ALA A 96 -13.84 1.06 4.31
C ALA A 96 -14.99 2.09 4.21
N SER A 97 -15.21 2.64 3.01
CA SER A 97 -16.26 3.63 2.73
C SER A 97 -17.51 3.05 2.06
N LYS A 98 -17.74 1.73 2.13
CA LYS A 98 -18.82 1.04 1.40
C LYS A 98 -20.20 1.67 1.63
N ASP A 99 -20.54 1.95 2.88
CA ASP A 99 -21.84 2.53 3.26
C ASP A 99 -22.07 3.90 2.62
N LEU A 100 -21.02 4.71 2.48
CA LEU A 100 -21.11 6.02 1.82
C LEU A 100 -21.45 5.84 0.34
N PHE A 101 -20.74 4.94 -0.34
CA PHE A 101 -20.98 4.68 -1.76
C PHE A 101 -22.36 4.06 -2.00
N GLU A 102 -22.82 3.16 -1.13
CA GLU A 102 -24.17 2.59 -1.23
C GLU A 102 -25.27 3.65 -1.10
N LYS A 103 -25.09 4.66 -0.24
CA LYS A 103 -26.03 5.77 -0.08
C LYS A 103 -26.01 6.75 -1.25
N VAL A 104 -24.85 7.06 -1.81
CA VAL A 104 -24.69 8.14 -2.80
C VAL A 104 -24.90 7.65 -4.25
N MET A 105 -24.47 6.43 -4.57
CA MET A 105 -24.50 5.90 -5.94
C MET A 105 -25.90 5.87 -6.59
N PRO A 106 -26.99 5.53 -5.88
CA PRO A 106 -28.34 5.59 -6.46
C PRO A 106 -28.74 6.99 -6.91
N THR A 107 -28.42 8.01 -6.13
CA THR A 107 -28.70 9.41 -6.46
C THR A 107 -27.87 9.87 -7.65
N VAL A 108 -26.59 9.50 -7.71
CA VAL A 108 -25.72 9.80 -8.86
C VAL A 108 -26.25 9.15 -10.15
N LYS A 109 -26.79 7.93 -10.09
CA LYS A 109 -27.43 7.29 -11.25
C LYS A 109 -28.63 8.08 -11.76
N LYS A 110 -29.52 8.52 -10.87
CA LYS A 110 -30.67 9.36 -11.24
C LYS A 110 -30.24 10.69 -11.89
N ILE A 111 -29.19 11.33 -11.36
CA ILE A 111 -28.63 12.55 -11.96
C ILE A 111 -28.15 12.29 -13.40
N ARG A 112 -27.50 11.15 -13.65
CA ARG A 112 -27.07 10.78 -15.01
C ARG A 112 -28.25 10.57 -15.96
N GLU A 113 -29.27 9.83 -15.52
CA GLU A 113 -30.50 9.60 -16.30
C GLU A 113 -31.19 10.92 -16.67
N LEU A 114 -31.36 11.82 -15.70
CA LEU A 114 -31.95 13.15 -15.93
C LEU A 114 -31.10 13.98 -16.91
N LYS A 115 -29.77 13.93 -16.79
CA LYS A 115 -28.85 14.63 -17.71
C LYS A 115 -28.97 14.08 -19.13
N GLU A 116 -29.08 12.77 -19.30
CA GLU A 116 -29.28 12.13 -20.60
C GLU A 116 -30.63 12.46 -21.22
N GLN A 117 -31.71 12.48 -20.43
CA GLN A 117 -33.04 12.90 -20.88
C GLN A 117 -33.01 14.34 -21.41
N ALA A 118 -32.42 15.27 -20.64
CA ALA A 118 -32.27 16.66 -21.05
C ALA A 118 -31.45 16.81 -22.35
N GLN A 119 -30.36 16.05 -22.50
CA GLN A 119 -29.56 16.06 -23.73
C GLN A 119 -30.34 15.55 -24.94
N LYS A 120 -31.17 14.51 -24.78
CA LYS A 120 -32.01 13.94 -25.85
C LYS A 120 -33.09 14.92 -26.33
N GLU A 121 -33.65 15.73 -25.44
CA GLU A 121 -34.65 16.74 -25.83
C GLU A 121 -34.03 17.85 -26.69
N LEU A 122 -32.77 18.21 -26.43
CA LEU A 122 -32.06 19.20 -27.23
C LEU A 122 -31.62 18.68 -28.61
N THR A 123 -31.31 17.40 -28.74
CA THR A 123 -30.89 16.77 -30.01
C THR A 123 -32.04 16.29 -30.89
N LYS A 124 -33.30 16.32 -30.40
CA LYS A 124 -34.51 15.93 -31.17
C LYS A 124 -35.09 17.04 -32.05
N LYS A 125 -34.41 18.18 -32.21
CA LYS A 125 -34.80 19.24 -33.17
C LYS A 125 -34.15 19.01 -34.52
N GLU A 126 -34.67 18.06 -35.29
CA GLU A 126 -34.64 18.04 -36.78
C GLU A 126 -35.92 17.38 -37.30
#